data_AF-A0A0D3F1H9-F1
#
_entry.id   AF-A0A0D3F1H9-F1
#
_cell.length_a   1.000
_cell.length_b   1.000
_cell.length_c   1.000
_cell.angle_alpha   90.00
_cell.angle_beta   90.00
_cell.angle_gamma   90.00
#
_symmetry.space_group_name_H-M   'P 1'
#
loop_
_entity.id
_entity.type
_entity.pdbx_description
1 polymer ?
#
loop_
_entity_poly.entity_id
_entity_poly.type
_entity_poly.pdbx_seq_one_letter_code
_entity_poly.pdbx_strand_id
1 'polypeptide(L)'
;MSLPRHAAFYWPRLRAADRDDAHPGPFPFVSLSCSFIGDDAQSGVAARWLDLLAAKGVEHLTLAVFGILNTLRARLSSGSLRCAQFCLSFMEEVAVLDAPRLERLFLWRNIKNTRVKIGHAPQLRMLGYLQPGVHQLEIGNTIIKARTIVRPGTTVPSVNMLALHLHFGVRNEVKMLPSFLRCFPNVETLCVEGVALGASEMELICHVMILLCASEFRAQMRLATLSS
;
A
#
# COMPACT_ATOMS: atom_id res chain seq x y z
N MET A 1 -14.14 26.20 -10.18
CA MET A 1 -13.48 25.09 -9.46
C MET A 1 -13.13 24.01 -10.48
N SER A 2 -11.85 23.88 -10.85
CA SER A 2 -11.37 22.85 -11.78
C SER A 2 -11.32 21.49 -11.09
N LEU A 3 -11.87 20.45 -11.72
CA LEU A 3 -11.75 19.07 -11.21
C LEU A 3 -10.27 18.66 -11.09
N PRO A 4 -9.87 17.89 -10.06
CA PRO A 4 -8.53 17.34 -9.97
C PRO A 4 -8.23 16.47 -11.19
N ARG A 5 -7.05 16.68 -11.78
CA ARG A 5 -6.56 15.85 -12.90
C ARG A 5 -6.29 14.44 -12.37
N HIS A 6 -7.12 13.49 -12.78
CA HIS A 6 -7.01 12.08 -12.44
C HIS A 6 -6.64 11.29 -13.70
N ALA A 7 -5.53 10.57 -13.64
CA ALA A 7 -5.13 9.68 -14.71
C ALA A 7 -5.35 8.23 -14.27
N ALA A 8 -6.19 7.51 -15.02
CA ALA A 8 -6.38 6.08 -14.88
C ALA A 8 -5.79 5.40 -16.12
N PHE A 9 -4.72 4.63 -15.94
CA PHE A 9 -4.06 3.94 -17.05
C PHE A 9 -4.30 2.43 -16.98
N TYR A 10 -4.67 1.84 -18.12
CA TYR A 10 -4.80 0.39 -18.33
C TYR A 10 -3.60 -0.10 -19.16
N TRP A 11 -2.90 -1.14 -18.68
CA TRP A 11 -1.53 -1.50 -19.08
C TRP A 11 -1.21 -1.64 -20.57
N PRO A 12 -2.09 -2.16 -21.45
CA PRO A 12 -1.81 -2.23 -22.89
C PRO A 12 -1.48 -0.85 -23.52
N ARG A 13 -1.91 0.25 -22.88
CA ARG A 13 -1.57 1.63 -23.30
C ARG A 13 -0.30 2.20 -22.67
N LEU A 14 0.22 1.64 -21.58
CA LEU A 14 1.44 2.14 -20.93
C LEU A 14 2.72 1.74 -21.68
N ARG A 15 2.74 0.59 -22.38
CA ARG A 15 3.87 0.27 -23.31
C ARG A 15 4.02 1.29 -24.44
N ALA A 16 2.92 1.93 -24.85
CA ALA A 16 2.94 2.99 -25.87
C ALA A 16 3.38 4.35 -25.31
N ALA A 17 3.26 4.57 -24.00
CA ALA A 17 3.64 5.81 -23.33
C ALA A 17 5.14 5.90 -22.94
N ASP A 18 5.94 4.87 -23.27
CA ASP A 18 7.42 4.92 -23.19
C ASP A 18 8.02 5.91 -24.23
N ARG A 19 7.18 6.42 -25.14
CA ARG A 19 7.45 7.60 -25.98
C ARG A 19 6.48 8.69 -25.59
N ASP A 20 6.91 9.60 -24.72
CA ASP A 20 6.86 11.04 -24.99
C ASP A 20 7.05 11.86 -23.71
N ASP A 21 8.00 12.77 -23.81
CA ASP A 21 8.18 13.99 -23.00
C ASP A 21 7.00 15.00 -23.14
N ALA A 22 5.79 14.54 -23.49
CA ALA A 22 4.70 15.40 -23.96
C ALA A 22 3.68 15.83 -22.88
N HIS A 23 3.73 15.32 -21.65
CA HIS A 23 2.73 15.66 -20.63
C HIS A 23 3.24 16.79 -19.68
N PRO A 24 2.52 17.93 -19.53
CA PRO A 24 3.09 19.16 -18.97
C PRO A 24 2.70 19.44 -17.52
N GLY A 25 2.88 18.50 -16.59
CA GLY A 25 2.87 18.83 -15.16
C GLY A 25 2.33 17.76 -14.23
N PRO A 26 2.64 17.86 -12.92
CA PRO A 26 2.44 16.78 -11.98
C PRO A 26 0.97 16.36 -11.95
N PHE A 27 0.72 15.06 -12.07
CA PHE A 27 -0.57 14.47 -11.80
C PHE A 27 -0.70 14.30 -10.28
N PRO A 28 -1.50 15.11 -9.56
CA PRO A 28 -1.63 14.95 -8.12
C PRO A 28 -2.26 13.61 -7.73
N PHE A 29 -3.06 13.01 -8.62
CA PHE A 29 -3.70 11.72 -8.40
C PHE A 29 -3.45 10.80 -9.60
N VAL A 30 -2.87 9.64 -9.34
CA VAL A 30 -2.65 8.59 -10.32
C VAL A 30 -3.17 7.27 -9.79
N SER A 31 -4.05 6.64 -10.56
CA SER A 31 -4.52 5.29 -10.31
C SER A 31 -4.03 4.38 -11.44
N LEU A 32 -3.20 3.42 -11.09
CA LEU A 32 -2.75 2.37 -11.98
C LEU A 32 -3.55 1.11 -11.67
N SER A 33 -4.27 0.59 -12.66
CA SER A 33 -4.94 -0.69 -12.56
C SER A 33 -4.34 -1.65 -13.59
N CYS A 34 -3.95 -2.84 -13.15
CA CYS A 34 -3.38 -3.85 -14.01
C CYS A 34 -3.93 -5.24 -13.68
N SER A 35 -4.00 -6.09 -14.69
CA SER A 35 -4.48 -7.47 -14.59
C SER A 35 -3.50 -8.37 -15.35
N PHE A 36 -2.81 -9.26 -14.63
CA PHE A 36 -1.67 -10.02 -15.14
C PHE A 36 -1.75 -11.49 -14.69
N ILE A 37 -1.51 -12.41 -15.63
CA ILE A 37 -1.39 -13.84 -15.33
C ILE A 37 0.02 -14.26 -15.75
N GLY A 38 0.92 -14.48 -14.78
CA GLY A 38 2.09 -15.35 -14.94
C GLY A 38 3.30 -14.84 -15.74
N ASP A 39 3.56 -13.52 -15.83
CA ASP A 39 4.75 -13.00 -16.53
C ASP A 39 5.58 -12.04 -15.64
N ASP A 40 6.72 -12.55 -15.15
CA ASP A 40 7.66 -11.79 -14.30
C ASP A 40 8.26 -10.56 -15.01
N ALA A 41 8.28 -10.52 -16.35
CA ALA A 41 8.78 -9.36 -17.08
C ALA A 41 7.96 -8.10 -16.80
N GLN A 42 6.69 -8.26 -16.40
CA GLN A 42 5.77 -7.16 -16.14
C GLN A 42 6.00 -6.52 -14.77
N SER A 43 6.58 -7.27 -13.81
CA SER A 43 7.05 -6.73 -12.53
C SER A 43 8.08 -5.64 -12.73
N GLY A 44 9.03 -5.83 -13.66
CA GLY A 44 10.07 -4.85 -13.94
C GLY A 44 9.52 -3.55 -14.51
N VAL A 45 8.52 -3.64 -15.38
CA VAL A 45 7.90 -2.43 -15.95
C VAL A 45 7.01 -1.73 -14.92
N ALA A 46 6.25 -2.47 -14.10
CA ALA A 46 5.45 -1.88 -13.02
C ALA A 46 6.34 -1.13 -12.01
N ALA A 47 7.49 -1.71 -11.64
CA ALA A 47 8.48 -1.04 -10.79
C ALA A 47 8.98 0.27 -11.43
N ARG A 48 9.33 0.26 -12.72
CA ARG A 48 9.73 1.48 -13.47
C ARG A 48 8.65 2.57 -13.43
N TRP A 49 7.37 2.21 -13.56
CA TRP A 49 6.28 3.18 -13.49
C TRP A 49 6.12 3.76 -12.09
N LEU A 50 6.28 2.96 -11.03
CA LEU A 50 6.27 3.47 -9.66
C LEU A 50 7.38 4.49 -9.45
N ASP A 51 8.59 4.19 -9.90
CA ASP A 51 9.73 5.12 -9.82
C ASP A 51 9.49 6.40 -10.62
N LEU A 52 8.97 6.27 -11.85
CA LEU A 52 8.66 7.42 -12.71
C LEU A 52 7.59 8.32 -12.10
N LEU A 53 6.49 7.74 -11.59
CA LEU A 53 5.40 8.49 -10.97
C LEU A 53 5.86 9.19 -9.69
N ALA A 54 6.67 8.50 -8.88
CA ALA A 54 7.30 9.07 -7.70
C ALA A 54 8.16 10.30 -8.05
N ALA A 55 8.93 10.22 -9.15
CA ALA A 55 9.76 11.32 -9.66
C ALA A 55 8.96 12.47 -10.28
N LYS A 56 7.76 12.20 -10.83
CA LYS A 56 6.88 13.20 -11.46
C LYS A 56 6.01 13.98 -10.48
N GLY A 57 6.23 13.84 -9.17
CA GLY A 57 5.58 14.67 -8.16
C GLY A 57 4.15 14.24 -7.84
N VAL A 58 3.81 12.96 -8.02
CA VAL A 58 2.49 12.43 -7.64
C VAL A 58 2.26 12.58 -6.13
N GLU A 59 1.07 13.05 -5.74
CA GLU A 59 0.69 13.15 -4.32
C GLU A 59 -0.10 11.93 -3.85
N HIS A 60 -0.92 11.36 -4.73
CA HIS A 60 -1.76 10.22 -4.42
C HIS A 60 -1.56 9.14 -5.46
N LEU A 61 -1.06 7.99 -5.02
CA LEU A 61 -0.81 6.83 -5.84
C LEU A 61 -1.70 5.68 -5.38
N THR A 62 -2.52 5.20 -6.30
CA THR A 62 -3.24 3.94 -6.12
C THR A 62 -2.72 2.94 -7.13
N LEU A 63 -2.25 1.80 -6.66
CA LEU A 63 -1.87 0.66 -7.45
C LEU A 63 -2.85 -0.48 -7.15
N ALA A 64 -3.71 -0.78 -8.11
CA ALA A 64 -4.50 -2.00 -8.13
C ALA A 64 -3.82 -3.00 -9.06
N VAL A 65 -3.29 -4.08 -8.50
CA VAL A 65 -2.70 -5.17 -9.29
C VAL A 65 -3.58 -6.38 -9.12
N PHE A 66 -4.12 -6.91 -10.22
CA PHE A 66 -4.86 -8.14 -10.25
C PHE A 66 -3.97 -9.24 -10.84
N GLY A 67 -3.69 -10.28 -10.06
CA GLY A 67 -2.89 -11.43 -10.48
C GLY A 67 -1.43 -11.39 -10.03
N ILE A 68 -0.66 -12.40 -10.44
CA ILE A 68 0.54 -12.83 -9.70
C ILE A 68 1.80 -12.10 -10.21
N LEU A 69 2.22 -11.02 -9.54
CA LEU A 69 3.50 -10.35 -9.77
C LEU A 69 4.51 -10.68 -8.66
N ASN A 70 4.89 -11.95 -8.57
CA ASN A 70 5.72 -12.50 -7.48
C ASN A 70 7.03 -11.76 -7.22
N THR A 71 7.52 -11.04 -8.21
CA THR A 71 8.82 -10.37 -8.25
C THR A 71 8.71 -8.84 -8.15
N LEU A 72 7.50 -8.29 -8.04
CA LEU A 72 7.33 -6.84 -7.93
C LEU A 72 7.83 -6.34 -6.57
N ARG A 73 8.71 -5.34 -6.61
CA ARG A 73 9.18 -4.59 -5.44
C ARG A 73 8.82 -3.12 -5.62
N ALA A 74 7.89 -2.62 -4.81
CA ALA A 74 7.50 -1.23 -4.80
C ALA A 74 8.43 -0.43 -3.87
N ARG A 75 9.26 0.45 -4.42
CA ARG A 75 10.20 1.29 -3.65
C ARG A 75 9.76 2.74 -3.72
N LEU A 76 9.11 3.22 -2.67
CA LEU A 76 8.57 4.57 -2.62
C LEU A 76 9.65 5.54 -2.13
N SER A 77 10.14 6.38 -3.05
CA SER A 77 10.98 7.53 -2.74
C SER A 77 10.41 8.77 -3.44
N SER A 78 9.67 9.59 -2.70
CA SER A 78 8.96 10.74 -3.28
C SER A 78 8.73 11.83 -2.23
N GLY A 79 9.16 13.05 -2.55
CA GLY A 79 8.95 14.22 -1.70
C GLY A 79 7.53 14.82 -1.75
N SER A 80 6.67 14.35 -2.65
CA SER A 80 5.28 14.84 -2.82
C SER A 80 4.23 13.84 -2.37
N LEU A 81 4.57 12.55 -2.33
CA LEU A 81 3.61 11.48 -2.08
C LEU A 81 3.01 11.59 -0.67
N ARG A 82 1.69 11.71 -0.60
CA ARG A 82 0.86 11.78 0.62
C ARG A 82 0.10 10.47 0.87
N CYS A 83 -0.28 9.76 -0.18
CA CYS A 83 -1.02 8.51 -0.06
C CYS A 83 -0.52 7.47 -1.05
N ALA A 84 -0.27 6.26 -0.56
CA ALA A 84 0.04 5.09 -1.37
C ALA A 84 -0.93 3.95 -1.00
N GLN A 85 -1.58 3.39 -2.02
CA GLN A 85 -2.53 2.30 -1.86
C GLN A 85 -2.15 1.15 -2.76
N PHE A 86 -2.11 -0.05 -2.19
CA PHE A 86 -1.86 -1.29 -2.90
C PHE A 86 -3.07 -2.20 -2.70
N CYS A 87 -3.99 -2.21 -3.67
CA CYS A 87 -5.20 -3.04 -3.65
C CYS A 87 -4.95 -4.34 -4.44
N LEU A 88 -5.35 -5.48 -3.87
CA LEU A 88 -5.34 -6.81 -4.52
C LEU A 88 -3.95 -7.27 -4.99
N SER A 89 -2.89 -6.59 -4.58
CA SER A 89 -1.55 -6.79 -5.11
C SER A 89 -0.85 -7.98 -4.50
N PHE A 90 -0.17 -8.75 -5.34
CA PHE A 90 0.73 -9.82 -4.95
C PHE A 90 2.16 -9.37 -5.24
N MET A 91 2.88 -8.89 -4.23
CA MET A 91 4.23 -8.34 -4.39
C MET A 91 5.21 -8.91 -3.37
N GLU A 92 6.49 -8.89 -3.70
CA GLU A 92 7.56 -9.36 -2.81
C GLU A 92 7.83 -8.34 -1.70
N GLU A 93 7.87 -7.05 -2.05
CA GLU A 93 8.26 -5.98 -1.15
C GLU A 93 7.49 -4.68 -1.41
N VAL A 94 7.06 -4.01 -0.33
CA VAL A 94 6.73 -2.58 -0.28
C VAL A 94 7.75 -1.91 0.63
N ALA A 95 8.57 -1.01 0.09
CA ALA A 95 9.55 -0.27 0.88
C ALA A 95 9.32 1.23 0.73
N VAL A 96 9.00 1.89 1.85
CA VAL A 96 9.03 3.34 1.95
C VAL A 96 10.46 3.74 2.30
N LEU A 97 11.24 4.20 1.31
CA LEU A 97 12.64 4.54 1.52
C LEU A 97 12.78 5.95 2.10
N ASP A 98 12.24 6.92 1.37
CA ASP A 98 12.26 8.33 1.73
C ASP A 98 11.02 9.03 1.16
N ALA A 99 10.00 9.20 2.00
CA ALA A 99 8.74 9.81 1.63
C ALA A 99 8.26 10.75 2.75
N PRO A 100 8.87 11.94 2.89
CA PRO A 100 8.69 12.82 4.04
C PRO A 100 7.26 13.36 4.21
N ARG A 101 6.47 13.35 3.13
CA ARG A 101 5.07 13.81 3.13
C ARG A 101 4.06 12.68 3.14
N LEU A 102 4.50 11.41 3.19
CA LEU A 102 3.59 10.28 3.14
C LEU A 102 2.76 10.24 4.42
N GLU A 103 1.46 10.43 4.29
CA GLU A 103 0.50 10.44 5.39
C GLU A 103 -0.19 9.07 5.55
N ARG A 104 -0.36 8.34 4.45
CA ARG A 104 -1.21 7.14 4.39
C ARG A 104 -0.62 6.03 3.52
N LEU A 105 -0.50 4.84 4.08
CA LEU A 105 -0.06 3.63 3.37
C LEU A 105 -1.05 2.47 3.64
N PHE A 106 -1.61 1.90 2.58
CA PHE A 106 -2.58 0.80 2.68
C PHE A 106 -2.18 -0.40 1.82
N LEU A 107 -2.22 -1.61 2.40
CA LEU A 107 -1.98 -2.88 1.71
C LEU A 107 -3.24 -3.74 1.72
N TRP A 108 -4.26 -3.34 0.95
CA TRP A 108 -5.58 -3.95 0.97
C TRP A 108 -5.62 -5.30 0.23
N ARG A 109 -6.07 -6.35 0.91
CA ARG A 109 -6.13 -7.74 0.39
C ARG A 109 -4.83 -8.22 -0.26
N ASN A 110 -3.70 -7.84 0.32
CA ASN A 110 -2.43 -8.48 0.03
C ASN A 110 -2.37 -9.79 0.83
N ILE A 111 -2.46 -10.93 0.15
CA ILE A 111 -2.55 -12.26 0.77
C ILE A 111 -1.24 -13.04 0.70
N LYS A 112 -0.15 -12.42 0.23
CA LYS A 112 1.17 -13.06 0.15
C LYS A 112 2.10 -12.58 1.27
N ASN A 113 3.17 -13.33 1.46
CA ASN A 113 4.25 -12.98 2.38
C ASN A 113 5.05 -11.79 1.82
N THR A 114 4.46 -10.60 1.95
CA THR A 114 5.04 -9.33 1.52
C THR A 114 5.95 -8.77 2.61
N ARG A 115 7.16 -8.36 2.24
CA ARG A 115 8.03 -7.58 3.12
C ARG A 115 7.63 -6.12 3.08
N VAL A 116 7.30 -5.53 4.23
CA VAL A 116 6.90 -4.13 4.35
C VAL A 116 7.97 -3.37 5.12
N LYS A 117 8.73 -2.53 4.43
CA LYS A 117 9.79 -1.72 5.04
C LYS A 117 9.34 -0.27 5.23
N ILE A 118 9.48 0.22 6.44
CA ILE A 118 9.27 1.62 6.78
C ILE A 118 10.63 2.26 7.09
N GLY A 119 11.10 3.09 6.16
CA GLY A 119 12.27 3.96 6.28
C GLY A 119 11.87 5.37 6.74
N HIS A 120 12.33 6.40 6.02
CA HIS A 120 12.05 7.79 6.42
C HIS A 120 10.65 8.24 5.95
N ALA A 121 9.68 8.20 6.85
CA ALA A 121 8.30 8.65 6.61
C ALA A 121 7.70 9.36 7.85
N PRO A 122 8.26 10.51 8.27
CA PRO A 122 7.89 11.20 9.51
C PRO A 122 6.41 11.65 9.60
N GLN A 123 5.72 11.81 8.47
CA GLN A 123 4.32 12.22 8.43
C GLN A 123 3.35 11.03 8.33
N LEU A 124 3.83 9.78 8.38
CA LEU A 124 2.98 8.61 8.19
C LEU A 124 2.05 8.43 9.39
N ARG A 125 0.78 8.79 9.21
CA ARG A 125 -0.27 8.75 10.24
C ARG A 125 -1.10 7.49 10.18
N MET A 126 -1.36 6.99 8.97
CA MET A 126 -2.20 5.82 8.77
C MET A 126 -1.44 4.70 8.06
N LEU A 127 -1.39 3.55 8.71
CA LEU A 127 -0.84 2.32 8.15
C LEU A 127 -1.89 1.23 8.24
N GLY A 128 -2.31 0.69 7.09
CA GLY A 128 -3.50 -0.17 7.07
C GLY A 128 -3.34 -1.49 6.35
N TYR A 129 -4.17 -2.44 6.80
CA TYR A 129 -4.37 -3.78 6.26
C TYR A 129 -3.12 -4.66 6.30
N LEU A 130 -2.26 -4.45 7.29
CA LEU A 130 -1.18 -5.39 7.55
C LEU A 130 -1.74 -6.68 8.17
N GLN A 131 -1.23 -7.84 7.76
CA GLN A 131 -1.58 -9.13 8.35
C GLN A 131 -0.41 -9.65 9.19
N PRO A 132 -0.43 -9.48 10.52
CA PRO A 132 0.61 -9.98 11.40
C PRO A 132 0.84 -11.49 11.22
N GLY A 133 2.09 -11.92 11.07
CA GLY A 133 2.42 -13.34 10.87
C GLY A 133 2.40 -13.81 9.41
N VAL A 134 1.83 -13.01 8.49
CA VAL A 134 1.96 -13.18 7.04
C VAL A 134 2.84 -12.09 6.45
N HIS A 135 2.57 -10.82 6.74
CA HIS A 135 3.42 -9.71 6.31
C HIS A 135 4.63 -9.56 7.24
N GLN A 136 5.81 -9.42 6.64
CA GLN A 136 7.06 -9.18 7.35
C GLN A 136 7.30 -7.67 7.46
N LEU A 137 6.93 -7.09 8.59
CA LEU A 137 7.20 -5.69 8.89
C LEU A 137 8.67 -5.50 9.24
N GLU A 138 9.28 -4.48 8.67
CA GLU A 138 10.64 -4.05 8.94
C GLU A 138 10.67 -2.54 9.15
N ILE A 139 11.31 -2.13 10.24
CA ILE A 139 11.46 -0.73 10.61
C ILE A 139 12.95 -0.48 10.83
N GLY A 140 13.51 0.50 10.09
CA GLY A 140 14.95 0.65 9.97
C GLY A 140 15.58 -0.65 9.44
N ASN A 141 16.50 -1.24 10.20
CA ASN A 141 17.18 -2.49 9.83
C ASN A 141 16.66 -3.71 10.61
N THR A 142 15.50 -3.62 11.26
CA THR A 142 14.98 -4.69 12.12
C THR A 142 13.69 -5.27 11.57
N ILE A 143 13.69 -6.57 11.29
CA ILE A 143 12.50 -7.34 10.94
C ILE A 143 11.75 -7.71 12.24
N ILE A 144 10.48 -7.32 12.32
CA ILE A 144 9.63 -7.56 13.48
C ILE A 144 9.16 -9.01 13.50
N LYS A 145 9.61 -9.75 14.52
CA LYS A 145 9.20 -11.12 14.84
C LYS A 145 8.46 -11.17 16.18
N ALA A 146 7.86 -12.31 16.51
CA ALA A 146 7.25 -12.51 17.82
C ALA A 146 8.30 -12.30 18.93
N ARG A 147 7.92 -11.56 19.98
CA ARG A 147 8.79 -11.21 21.12
C ARG A 147 9.97 -10.28 20.76
N THR A 148 9.88 -9.57 19.63
CA THR A 148 10.88 -8.54 19.30
C THR A 148 10.91 -7.47 20.40
N ILE A 149 12.12 -7.14 20.85
CA ILE A 149 12.36 -6.04 21.77
C ILE A 149 12.40 -4.77 20.94
N VAL A 150 11.44 -3.87 21.20
CA VAL A 150 11.32 -2.60 20.50
C VAL A 150 12.33 -1.59 21.05
N ARG A 151 13.07 -0.94 20.15
CA ARG A 151 14.02 0.14 20.44
C ARG A 151 13.50 1.45 19.81
N PRO A 152 14.01 2.63 20.21
CA PRO A 152 13.60 3.90 19.61
C PRO A 152 13.74 3.96 18.09
N GLY A 153 14.69 3.22 17.50
CA GLY A 153 14.87 3.10 16.04
C GLY A 153 14.00 2.03 15.36
N THR A 154 13.16 1.31 16.10
CA THR A 154 12.24 0.28 15.56
C THR A 154 10.79 0.63 15.82
N THR A 155 10.49 1.90 16.10
CA THR A 155 9.13 2.42 16.24
C THR A 155 8.83 3.43 15.15
N VAL A 156 7.55 3.56 14.84
CA VAL A 156 7.01 4.59 13.95
C VAL A 156 5.96 5.38 14.74
N PRO A 157 6.39 6.34 15.58
CA PRO A 157 5.50 7.06 16.50
C PRO A 157 4.53 8.01 15.79
N SER A 158 4.74 8.31 14.51
CA SER A 158 3.83 9.15 13.73
C SER A 158 2.48 8.47 13.44
N VAL A 159 2.42 7.13 13.49
CA VAL A 159 1.21 6.36 13.18
C VAL A 159 0.24 6.43 14.34
N ASN A 160 -0.94 7.02 14.09
CA ASN A 160 -2.04 7.11 15.05
C ASN A 160 -3.24 6.23 14.68
N MET A 161 -3.34 5.80 13.43
CA MET A 161 -4.32 4.82 12.97
C MET A 161 -3.63 3.60 12.37
N LEU A 162 -3.92 2.43 12.93
CA LEU A 162 -3.42 1.15 12.46
C LEU A 162 -4.61 0.27 12.07
N ALA A 163 -4.64 -0.22 10.83
CA ALA A 163 -5.59 -1.25 10.42
C ALA A 163 -4.87 -2.59 10.22
N LEU A 164 -5.42 -3.65 10.80
CA LEU A 164 -4.88 -5.00 10.74
C LEU A 164 -5.90 -5.98 10.20
N HIS A 165 -5.40 -6.95 9.44
CA HIS A 165 -6.15 -8.09 8.95
C HIS A 165 -5.76 -9.31 9.79
N LEU A 166 -6.73 -10.00 10.40
CA LEU A 166 -6.47 -11.13 11.28
C LEU A 166 -7.40 -12.31 11.02
N HIS A 167 -6.81 -13.50 10.97
CA HIS A 167 -7.51 -14.77 11.08
C HIS A 167 -7.46 -15.22 12.54
N PHE A 168 -8.54 -15.00 13.29
CA PHE A 168 -8.60 -15.34 14.72
C PHE A 168 -8.35 -16.83 15.01
N GLY A 169 -8.56 -17.72 14.05
CA GLY A 169 -8.20 -19.15 14.14
C GLY A 169 -6.71 -19.45 14.03
N VAL A 170 -5.88 -18.50 13.56
CA VAL A 170 -4.45 -18.69 13.32
C VAL A 170 -3.65 -18.17 14.51
N ARG A 171 -3.23 -19.08 15.40
CA ARG A 171 -2.48 -18.75 16.63
C ARG A 171 -1.23 -17.90 16.40
N ASN A 172 -0.58 -18.03 15.24
CA ASN A 172 0.65 -17.29 14.94
C ASN A 172 0.39 -15.79 14.74
N GLU A 173 -0.70 -15.42 14.08
CA GLU A 173 -1.06 -14.01 13.83
C GLU A 173 -1.36 -13.31 15.17
N VAL A 174 -2.10 -13.98 16.05
CA VAL A 174 -2.42 -13.48 17.40
C VAL A 174 -1.16 -13.31 18.25
N LYS A 175 -0.17 -14.21 18.15
CA LYS A 175 1.11 -14.10 18.87
C LYS A 175 1.98 -12.94 18.37
N MET A 176 1.86 -12.58 17.09
CA MET A 176 2.61 -11.48 16.49
C MET A 176 2.03 -10.11 16.86
N LEU A 177 0.71 -10.04 17.13
CA LEU A 177 -0.02 -8.80 17.37
C LEU A 177 0.63 -7.89 18.44
N PRO A 178 1.04 -8.36 19.63
CA PRO A 178 1.68 -7.48 20.61
C PRO A 178 3.01 -6.89 20.12
N SER A 179 3.74 -7.60 19.27
CA SER A 179 5.02 -7.10 18.71
C SER A 179 4.76 -6.01 17.67
N PHE A 180 3.72 -6.15 16.85
CA PHE A 180 3.27 -5.12 15.91
C PHE A 180 2.80 -3.87 16.64
N LEU A 181 1.92 -4.00 17.64
CA LEU A 181 1.38 -2.86 18.38
C LEU A 181 2.49 -2.05 19.08
N ARG A 182 3.51 -2.70 19.63
CA ARG A 182 4.66 -2.01 20.23
C ARG A 182 5.46 -1.17 19.24
N CYS A 183 5.40 -1.46 17.94
CA CYS A 183 6.08 -0.67 16.91
C CYS A 183 5.38 0.69 16.66
N PHE A 184 4.11 0.83 17.06
CA PHE A 184 3.29 2.01 16.81
C PHE A 184 2.75 2.55 18.15
N PRO A 185 3.60 3.21 18.95
CA PRO A 185 3.28 3.55 20.34
C PRO A 185 2.14 4.57 20.50
N ASN A 186 1.84 5.36 19.47
CA ASN A 186 0.85 6.44 19.51
C ASN A 186 -0.46 6.07 18.78
N VAL A 187 -0.76 4.79 18.59
CA VAL A 187 -2.01 4.36 17.96
C VAL A 187 -3.19 4.70 18.87
N GLU A 188 -4.05 5.61 18.37
CA GLU A 188 -5.31 6.01 18.99
C GLU A 188 -6.47 5.19 18.43
N THR A 189 -6.40 4.83 17.14
CA THR A 189 -7.43 4.04 16.45
C THR A 189 -6.85 2.75 15.90
N LEU A 190 -7.32 1.61 16.42
CA LEU A 190 -6.99 0.28 15.92
C LEU A 190 -8.20 -0.33 15.22
N CYS A 191 -8.11 -0.53 13.91
CA CYS A 191 -9.11 -1.24 13.13
C CYS A 191 -8.69 -2.70 12.94
N VAL A 192 -9.56 -3.65 13.28
CA VAL A 192 -9.29 -5.08 13.07
C VAL A 192 -10.36 -5.65 12.14
N GLU A 193 -9.92 -6.16 11.00
CA GLU A 193 -10.77 -6.85 10.03
C GLU A 193 -10.53 -8.36 10.14
N GLY A 194 -11.61 -9.11 10.39
CA GLY A 194 -11.58 -10.57 10.47
C GLY A 194 -12.08 -11.21 9.17
N VAL A 195 -11.30 -12.12 8.59
CA VAL A 195 -11.76 -12.90 7.42
C VAL A 195 -12.51 -14.13 7.86
N ALA A 196 -13.79 -14.22 7.49
CA ALA A 196 -14.48 -15.50 7.41
C ALA A 196 -14.08 -16.17 6.08
N LEU A 197 -13.43 -17.33 6.15
CA LEU A 197 -12.97 -18.08 4.98
C LEU A 197 -14.18 -18.55 4.13
N GLY A 198 -14.32 -18.01 2.93
CA GLY A 198 -15.21 -18.49 1.88
C GLY A 198 -14.52 -18.38 0.52
N ALA A 199 -13.90 -19.46 0.07
CA ALA A 199 -13.12 -19.51 -1.17
C ALA A 199 -14.01 -19.93 -2.35
N SER A 200 -14.75 -19.00 -2.97
CA SER A 200 -15.38 -19.26 -4.27
C SER A 200 -15.81 -18.03 -5.11
N GLU A 201 -15.67 -16.79 -4.62
CA GLU A 201 -16.19 -15.62 -5.34
C GLU A 201 -15.11 -14.64 -5.85
N MET A 202 -13.85 -15.08 -6.01
CA MET A 202 -12.75 -14.16 -6.32
C MET A 202 -12.88 -13.39 -7.65
N GLU A 203 -13.57 -13.91 -8.68
CA GLU A 203 -13.60 -13.25 -10.00
C GLU A 203 -14.63 -12.11 -10.11
N LEU A 204 -15.87 -12.29 -9.61
CA LEU A 204 -16.88 -11.22 -9.60
C LEU A 204 -16.57 -10.14 -8.55
N ILE A 205 -15.94 -10.55 -7.44
CA ILE A 205 -15.47 -9.63 -6.40
C ILE A 205 -14.46 -8.65 -6.96
N CYS A 206 -13.60 -9.01 -7.92
CA CYS A 206 -12.54 -8.13 -8.39
C CYS A 206 -13.02 -6.93 -9.22
N HIS A 207 -14.04 -7.07 -10.07
CA HIS A 207 -14.60 -5.91 -10.80
C HIS A 207 -15.36 -4.98 -9.86
N VAL A 208 -16.15 -5.55 -8.95
CA VAL A 208 -16.86 -4.77 -7.91
C VAL A 208 -15.86 -4.14 -6.94
N MET A 209 -14.74 -4.81 -6.63
CA MET A 209 -13.67 -4.30 -5.78
C MET A 209 -12.81 -3.24 -6.44
N ILE A 210 -12.65 -3.21 -7.76
CA ILE A 210 -11.97 -2.09 -8.42
C ILE A 210 -12.87 -0.85 -8.34
N LEU A 211 -14.19 -1.03 -8.54
CA LEU A 211 -15.18 0.04 -8.35
C LEU A 211 -15.34 0.44 -6.88
N LEU A 212 -15.19 -0.49 -5.94
CA LEU A 212 -15.16 -0.23 -4.50
C LEU A 212 -13.83 0.36 -4.05
N CYS A 213 -12.65 -0.11 -4.44
CA CYS A 213 -11.39 0.62 -4.17
C CYS A 213 -11.48 2.03 -4.78
N ALA A 214 -12.12 2.25 -5.94
CA ALA A 214 -12.35 3.60 -6.47
C ALA A 214 -13.40 4.42 -5.68
N SER A 215 -14.44 3.81 -5.10
CA SER A 215 -15.51 4.48 -4.36
C SER A 215 -15.23 4.62 -2.86
N GLU A 216 -14.55 3.65 -2.24
CA GLU A 216 -13.89 3.69 -0.93
C GLU A 216 -12.68 4.63 -0.96
N PHE A 217 -11.92 4.75 -2.05
CA PHE A 217 -10.97 5.85 -2.20
C PHE A 217 -11.68 7.20 -2.09
N ARG A 218 -12.89 7.32 -2.67
CA ARG A 218 -13.76 8.51 -2.55
C ARG A 218 -14.40 8.64 -1.16
N ALA A 219 -14.71 7.55 -0.46
CA ALA A 219 -15.31 7.55 0.88
C ALA A 219 -14.28 7.76 2.00
N GLN A 220 -13.09 7.15 1.92
CA GLN A 220 -11.94 7.40 2.79
C GLN A 220 -11.39 8.82 2.59
N MET A 221 -11.47 9.39 1.38
CA MET A 221 -11.21 10.83 1.20
C MET A 221 -12.26 11.69 1.93
N ARG A 222 -13.54 11.29 1.90
CA ARG A 222 -14.62 12.02 2.60
C ARG A 222 -14.53 11.93 4.12
N LEU A 223 -14.14 10.78 4.66
CA LEU A 223 -13.94 10.60 6.09
C LEU A 223 -12.70 11.36 6.59
N ALA A 224 -11.63 11.45 5.78
CA ALA A 224 -10.45 12.26 6.10
C ALA A 224 -10.68 13.78 6.00
N THR A 225 -11.65 14.25 5.21
CA THR A 225 -12.05 15.68 5.18
C THR A 225 -12.99 16.09 6.31
N LEU A 226 -13.53 15.15 7.08
CA LEU A 226 -14.43 15.43 8.21
C LEU A 226 -13.70 15.50 9.56
N SER A 227 -12.38 15.27 9.58
CA SER A 227 -11.55 15.33 10.80
C SER A 227 -10.45 16.40 10.73
N SER A 228 -10.63 17.45 9.92
CA SER A 228 -9.76 18.63 9.85
C SER A 228 -10.52 19.89 10.23
#